data_AF-A0A1V5LXE5-F1
#
_entry.id   AF-A0A1V5LXE5-F1
#
_cell.length_a   1.000
_cell.length_b   1.000
_cell.length_c   1.000
_cell.angle_alpha   90.00
_cell.angle_beta   90.00
_cell.angle_gamma   90.00
#
_symmetry.space_group_name_H-M   'P 1'
#
loop_
_entity.id
_entity.type
_entity.pdbx_description
1 polymer ?
#
loop_
_entity_poly.entity_id
_entity_poly.type
_entity_poly.pdbx_seq_one_letter_code
_entity_poly.pdbx_strand_id
1 'polypeptide(L)'
;MGGDPKWALAVSEKGKMQSLWDFASCDSLLVFNRIEASLNDREGAAQPAPGVTTSEEEKAEEKAFFYLNENAAKQRSTVPIPPMGQESSLTRTATVLNGDLAFVQITALLQSINLAKMTGRLEITSDKGTAEVFFIEGQPFHATSPENRGPECIYELVTWKEGRFFFQPKVITKQRTIHDTLDSLIMQGAQILDKYNFLKNSGFKPDTILVKLIPSISDAELKKLVQPAIPVDFVLQRRFYDAVDGKSSTREIVEKLGYLRSQWVPVMCNMLTCGLAGFGTITKRVGNLPPLEPKTVDSSAVQQVIMSLRRGDTGMFNFPAFLYFLEQEYFRGHRSGNPLSVIVFEMRVKSGPNGSIREPLPIGALREAVLRISQAKRHNDLLAHYEAFDYALLCPETKGEGARVFAKRLVTALTKTPLATGVDSRTLSLSFGAACVPEDFLELGLLLSAAEAAKTSALTQDSPVLLYRDLQGGG
;
A
#
# COMPACT_ATOMS: atom_id res chain seq x y z
N MET A 1 9.09 -15.10 8.33
CA MET A 1 8.27 -15.52 7.19
C MET A 1 7.14 -14.51 7.03
N GLY A 2 7.12 -13.76 5.93
CA GLY A 2 6.14 -12.69 5.71
C GLY A 2 5.95 -12.42 4.22
N GLY A 3 5.98 -13.48 3.42
CA GLY A 3 5.54 -13.40 2.03
C GLY A 3 4.03 -13.63 1.98
N ASP A 4 3.35 -12.88 1.13
CA ASP A 4 1.92 -13.06 0.91
C ASP A 4 1.62 -14.50 0.45
N PRO A 5 0.64 -15.21 1.06
CA PRO A 5 0.25 -16.54 0.62
C PRO A 5 -0.17 -16.51 -0.85
N LYS A 6 0.26 -17.54 -1.60
CA LYS A 6 -0.06 -17.72 -3.02
C LYS A 6 -1.32 -18.55 -3.15
N TRP A 7 -2.29 -17.99 -3.85
CA TRP A 7 -3.60 -18.56 -4.15
C TRP A 7 -3.66 -18.86 -5.64
N ALA A 8 -4.23 -20.00 -6.01
CA ALA A 8 -4.47 -20.38 -7.40
C ALA A 8 -5.91 -20.87 -7.53
N LEU A 9 -6.66 -20.36 -8.51
CA LEU A 9 -8.00 -20.83 -8.84
C LEU A 9 -7.96 -21.47 -10.23
N ALA A 10 -8.45 -22.70 -10.34
CA ALA A 10 -8.53 -23.42 -11.60
C ALA A 10 -9.90 -24.08 -11.75
N VAL A 11 -10.36 -24.19 -12.99
CA VAL A 11 -11.59 -24.89 -13.37
C VAL A 11 -11.22 -26.19 -14.06
N SER A 12 -11.92 -27.27 -13.73
CA SER A 12 -11.83 -28.54 -14.46
C SER A 12 -13.09 -28.73 -15.30
N GLU A 13 -12.94 -28.81 -16.62
CA GLU A 13 -14.05 -29.12 -17.53
C GLU A 13 -13.65 -30.28 -18.44
N LYS A 14 -14.45 -31.36 -18.45
CA LYS A 14 -14.17 -32.62 -19.18
C LYS A 14 -12.75 -33.17 -18.95
N GLY A 15 -12.24 -33.07 -17.71
CA GLY A 15 -10.94 -33.62 -17.31
C GLY A 15 -9.72 -32.80 -17.72
N LYS A 16 -9.91 -31.63 -18.34
CA LYS A 16 -8.83 -30.65 -18.56
C LYS A 16 -8.93 -29.55 -17.51
N MET A 17 -7.84 -29.36 -16.76
CA MET A 17 -7.70 -28.31 -15.76
C MET A 17 -7.20 -27.03 -16.44
N GLN A 18 -7.95 -25.94 -16.33
CA GLN A 18 -7.60 -24.62 -16.84
C GLN A 18 -7.40 -23.67 -15.66
N SER A 19 -6.20 -23.08 -15.52
CA SER A 19 -5.94 -22.05 -14.51
C SER A 19 -6.70 -20.77 -14.87
N LEU A 20 -7.47 -20.23 -13.93
CA LEU A 20 -8.13 -18.93 -14.05
C LEU A 20 -7.18 -17.80 -13.65
N TRP A 21 -6.51 -17.95 -12.51
CA TRP A 21 -5.51 -16.99 -12.05
C TRP A 21 -4.64 -17.55 -10.93
N ASP A 22 -3.44 -16.99 -10.82
CA ASP A 22 -2.54 -17.10 -9.68
C ASP A 22 -2.41 -15.72 -9.02
N PHE A 23 -2.50 -15.67 -7.69
CA PHE A 23 -2.52 -14.41 -6.94
C PHE A 23 -1.84 -14.51 -5.58
N ALA A 24 -0.89 -13.62 -5.30
CA ALA A 24 -0.26 -13.51 -3.98
C ALA A 24 -0.91 -12.36 -3.20
N SER A 25 -1.52 -12.68 -2.06
CA SER A 25 -2.07 -11.68 -1.14
C SER A 25 -2.24 -12.26 0.26
N CYS A 26 -1.77 -11.55 1.28
CA CYS A 26 -2.12 -11.82 2.68
C CYS A 26 -3.49 -11.26 3.06
N ASP A 27 -4.07 -10.41 2.23
CA ASP A 27 -5.43 -9.90 2.42
C ASP A 27 -6.44 -10.93 1.89
N SER A 28 -7.11 -11.60 2.84
CA SER A 28 -8.12 -12.61 2.56
C SER A 28 -9.34 -12.05 1.83
N LEU A 29 -9.64 -10.76 1.98
CA LEU A 29 -10.74 -10.09 1.27
C LEU A 29 -10.44 -9.98 -0.21
N LEU A 30 -9.20 -9.61 -0.55
CA LEU A 30 -8.78 -9.45 -1.93
C LEU A 30 -8.79 -10.79 -2.68
N VAL A 31 -8.47 -11.87 -1.98
CA VAL A 31 -8.57 -13.25 -2.50
C VAL A 31 -10.03 -13.64 -2.67
N PHE A 32 -10.87 -13.43 -1.66
CA PHE A 32 -12.30 -13.76 -1.68
C PHE A 32 -13.03 -13.08 -2.85
N ASN A 33 -12.86 -11.75 -3.00
CA ASN A 33 -13.51 -11.00 -4.07
C ASN A 33 -13.09 -11.49 -5.46
N ARG A 34 -11.86 -11.96 -5.60
CA ARG A 34 -11.34 -12.50 -6.86
C ARG A 34 -11.96 -13.87 -7.18
N ILE A 35 -12.23 -14.68 -6.17
CA ILE A 35 -12.99 -15.94 -6.30
C ILE A 35 -14.42 -15.62 -6.76
N GLU A 36 -15.12 -14.73 -6.05
CA GLU A 36 -16.50 -14.34 -6.37
C GLU A 36 -16.64 -13.76 -7.79
N ALA A 37 -15.72 -12.90 -8.22
CA ALA A 37 -15.71 -12.37 -9.59
C ALA A 37 -15.61 -13.50 -10.63
N SER A 38 -14.81 -14.53 -10.35
CA SER A 38 -14.60 -15.67 -11.24
C SER A 38 -15.83 -16.59 -11.35
N LEU A 39 -16.70 -16.56 -10.34
CA LEU A 39 -17.96 -17.31 -10.33
C LEU A 39 -19.05 -16.56 -11.11
N ASN A 40 -19.16 -15.23 -10.91
CA ASN A 40 -20.18 -14.41 -11.56
C ASN A 40 -20.02 -14.26 -13.08
N ASP A 41 -18.78 -14.21 -13.59
CA ASP A 41 -18.52 -14.17 -15.04
C ASP A 41 -19.10 -15.41 -15.78
N ARG A 42 -19.38 -16.49 -15.06
CA ARG A 42 -19.99 -17.72 -15.60
C ARG A 42 -21.51 -17.75 -15.48
N GLU A 43 -22.09 -17.09 -14.49
CA GLU A 43 -23.55 -17.02 -14.32
C GLU A 43 -24.22 -16.10 -15.35
N GLY A 44 -23.51 -15.13 -15.92
CA GLY A 44 -24.00 -14.28 -17.01
C GLY A 44 -24.33 -15.00 -18.33
N ALA A 45 -24.04 -16.31 -18.44
CA ALA A 45 -24.29 -17.12 -19.62
C ALA A 45 -25.43 -18.16 -19.46
N ALA A 46 -26.08 -18.25 -18.29
CA ALA A 46 -27.16 -19.20 -18.05
C ALA A 46 -28.52 -18.48 -17.95
N GLN A 47 -29.46 -18.82 -18.84
CA GLN A 47 -30.86 -18.42 -18.72
C GLN A 47 -31.45 -18.98 -17.41
N PRO A 48 -32.26 -18.20 -16.67
CA PRO A 48 -32.82 -18.67 -15.40
C PRO A 48 -33.89 -19.76 -15.65
N ALA A 49 -33.69 -20.92 -15.03
CA ALA A 49 -34.72 -21.95 -14.91
C ALA A 49 -35.67 -21.60 -13.75
N PRO A 50 -36.98 -21.89 -13.85
CA PRO A 50 -37.95 -21.49 -12.84
C PRO A 50 -37.94 -22.47 -11.66
N GLY A 51 -37.88 -21.93 -10.44
CA GLY A 51 -38.24 -22.65 -9.22
C GLY A 51 -37.11 -22.78 -8.20
N VAL A 52 -36.81 -21.70 -7.49
CA VAL A 52 -36.25 -21.75 -6.13
C VAL A 52 -37.06 -20.78 -5.28
N THR A 53 -37.67 -21.31 -4.24
CA THR A 53 -38.50 -20.56 -3.28
C THR A 53 -37.61 -19.71 -2.38
N THR A 54 -37.70 -18.39 -2.56
CA THR A 54 -37.14 -17.36 -1.67
C THR A 54 -37.87 -17.32 -0.33
N SER A 55 -37.11 -17.05 0.72
CA SER A 55 -37.57 -17.08 2.12
C SER A 55 -38.45 -15.85 2.46
N GLU A 56 -39.28 -15.94 3.50
CA GLU A 56 -40.30 -14.94 3.84
C GLU A 56 -39.73 -13.54 4.17
N GLU A 57 -38.44 -13.41 4.47
CA GLU A 57 -37.76 -12.12 4.66
C GLU A 57 -37.56 -11.36 3.32
N GLU A 58 -37.31 -12.06 2.21
CA GLU A 58 -37.12 -11.45 0.88
C GLU A 58 -38.44 -10.92 0.28
N LYS A 59 -39.59 -11.45 0.71
CA LYS A 59 -40.92 -10.99 0.25
C LYS A 59 -41.42 -9.73 0.98
N ALA A 60 -40.80 -9.37 2.11
CA ALA A 60 -41.22 -8.21 2.90
C ALA A 60 -40.70 -6.89 2.32
N GLU A 61 -39.54 -6.88 1.67
CA GLU A 61 -38.95 -5.66 1.09
C GLU A 61 -39.56 -5.27 -0.27
N GLU A 62 -40.04 -6.25 -1.05
CA GLU A 62 -40.53 -6.03 -2.41
C GLU A 62 -41.91 -5.33 -2.46
N LYS A 63 -42.71 -5.41 -1.38
CA LYS A 63 -44.06 -4.83 -1.32
C LYS A 63 -44.13 -3.37 -0.87
N ALA A 64 -43.01 -2.76 -0.49
CA ALA A 64 -42.98 -1.35 -0.09
C ALA A 64 -42.82 -0.37 -1.27
N PHE A 65 -42.61 -0.86 -2.50
CA PHE A 65 -42.16 -0.04 -3.65
C PHE A 65 -43.26 0.48 -4.58
N PHE A 66 -44.55 0.27 -4.29
CA PHE A 66 -45.64 0.73 -5.15
C PHE A 66 -46.57 1.74 -4.46
N TYR A 67 -46.12 3.00 -4.39
CA TYR A 67 -47.02 4.15 -4.45
C TYR A 67 -46.40 5.25 -5.34
N LEU A 68 -46.95 5.36 -6.55
CA LEU A 68 -46.74 6.47 -7.47
C LEU A 68 -47.27 7.78 -6.86
N ASN A 69 -46.58 8.89 -7.14
CA ASN A 69 -47.30 10.13 -7.40
C ASN A 69 -46.67 10.88 -8.58
N GLU A 70 -47.51 11.14 -9.58
CA GLU A 70 -47.24 11.91 -10.78
C GLU A 70 -47.31 13.42 -10.50
N ASN A 71 -46.65 14.18 -11.38
CA ASN A 71 -46.71 15.62 -11.61
C ASN A 71 -45.53 16.46 -11.08
N ALA A 72 -44.55 16.69 -11.97
CA ALA A 72 -44.13 18.05 -12.34
C ALA A 72 -43.03 18.01 -13.42
N ALA A 73 -43.46 18.02 -14.68
CA ALA A 73 -42.63 18.51 -15.77
C ALA A 73 -42.55 20.05 -15.68
N LYS A 74 -41.35 20.65 -15.79
CA LYS A 74 -41.04 21.82 -16.65
C LYS A 74 -39.66 22.45 -16.37
N GLN A 75 -38.82 22.39 -17.42
CA GLN A 75 -38.08 23.51 -18.05
C GLN A 75 -36.80 24.14 -17.45
N ARG A 76 -35.86 24.37 -18.40
CA ARG A 76 -34.79 25.40 -18.53
C ARG A 76 -33.44 25.11 -17.89
N SER A 77 -32.30 25.57 -18.40
CA SER A 77 -31.79 25.89 -19.75
C SER A 77 -30.31 26.26 -19.55
N THR A 78 -29.44 25.78 -20.44
CA THR A 78 -27.99 26.05 -20.53
C THR A 78 -27.60 27.53 -20.67
N VAL A 79 -26.43 27.94 -20.15
CA VAL A 79 -25.55 28.99 -20.73
C VAL A 79 -24.05 28.69 -20.40
N PRO A 80 -23.06 29.00 -21.28
CA PRO A 80 -21.68 28.46 -21.28
C PRO A 80 -20.52 29.41 -20.87
N ILE A 81 -19.35 28.77 -20.73
CA ILE A 81 -17.92 29.11 -20.43
C ILE A 81 -17.37 30.45 -20.99
N PRO A 82 -16.28 31.02 -20.41
CA PRO A 82 -14.99 31.02 -21.15
C PRO A 82 -13.67 30.88 -20.31
N PRO A 83 -12.52 30.56 -20.96
CA PRO A 83 -11.23 30.24 -20.35
C PRO A 83 -10.25 31.44 -20.30
N MET A 84 -9.22 31.38 -19.45
CA MET A 84 -8.12 32.34 -19.45
C MET A 84 -6.78 31.63 -19.19
N GLY A 85 -5.89 31.67 -20.18
CA GLY A 85 -4.47 31.41 -20.00
C GLY A 85 -3.71 32.69 -19.71
N GLN A 86 -2.51 32.57 -19.13
CA GLN A 86 -1.34 33.33 -19.56
C GLN A 86 -0.04 32.76 -18.96
N GLU A 87 0.92 32.59 -19.86
CA GLU A 87 2.31 32.24 -19.61
C GLU A 87 3.04 33.36 -18.86
N SER A 88 4.07 33.01 -18.08
CA SER A 88 5.12 33.96 -17.71
C SER A 88 6.50 33.33 -17.88
N SER A 89 7.32 33.96 -18.71
CA SER A 89 8.70 33.60 -19.01
C SER A 89 9.64 33.98 -17.86
N LEU A 90 10.45 33.06 -17.38
CA LEU A 90 11.59 33.37 -16.51
C LEU A 90 12.92 33.15 -17.25
N THR A 91 13.66 34.24 -17.35
CA THR A 91 14.97 34.37 -17.99
C THR A 91 16.04 33.65 -17.17
N ARG A 92 16.87 32.83 -17.83
CA ARG A 92 17.99 32.06 -17.27
C ARG A 92 19.05 32.95 -16.61
N THR A 93 19.04 33.02 -15.29
CA THR A 93 20.23 33.36 -14.49
C THR A 93 20.57 32.11 -13.68
N ALA A 94 21.81 31.62 -13.77
CA ALA A 94 22.23 30.36 -13.17
C ALA A 94 22.05 30.40 -11.64
N THR A 95 20.93 29.83 -11.17
CA THR A 95 20.72 29.53 -9.76
C THR A 95 21.77 28.50 -9.35
N VAL A 96 22.65 28.90 -8.44
CA VAL A 96 23.53 27.98 -7.74
C VAL A 96 22.60 27.08 -6.92
N LEU A 97 22.51 25.80 -7.29
CA LEU A 97 21.64 24.85 -6.64
C LEU A 97 22.37 24.33 -5.38
N ASN A 98 22.07 24.93 -4.22
CA ASN A 98 22.69 24.58 -2.94
C ASN A 98 21.65 24.59 -1.81
N GLY A 99 21.85 23.75 -0.79
CA GLY A 99 20.89 23.64 0.30
C GLY A 99 21.16 22.47 1.25
N ASP A 100 20.14 22.10 2.00
CA ASP A 100 20.16 21.01 2.98
C ASP A 100 19.09 19.96 2.62
N LEU A 101 19.49 18.68 2.66
CA LEU A 101 18.63 17.53 2.41
C LEU A 101 17.52 17.37 3.46
N ALA A 102 17.65 17.99 4.64
CA ALA A 102 16.58 18.03 5.62
C ALA A 102 15.32 18.76 5.09
N PHE A 103 15.48 19.71 4.16
CA PHE A 103 14.37 20.47 3.57
C PHE A 103 13.99 20.01 2.16
N VAL A 104 14.88 19.29 1.47
CA VAL A 104 14.67 18.80 0.10
C VAL A 104 15.03 17.33 0.02
N GLN A 105 14.07 16.47 -0.32
CA GLN A 105 14.34 15.05 -0.52
C GLN A 105 15.37 14.84 -1.65
N ILE A 106 16.37 13.99 -1.41
CA ILE A 106 17.44 13.68 -2.37
C ILE A 106 16.91 13.22 -3.73
N THR A 107 15.83 12.46 -3.77
CA THR A 107 15.19 12.02 -5.02
C THR A 107 14.64 13.20 -5.83
N ALA A 108 13.97 14.14 -5.17
CA ALA A 108 13.47 15.37 -5.79
C ALA A 108 14.62 16.25 -6.29
N LEU A 109 15.72 16.34 -5.54
CA LEU A 109 16.92 17.05 -5.95
C LEU A 109 17.52 16.46 -7.24
N LEU A 110 17.74 15.15 -7.27
CA LEU A 110 18.25 14.46 -8.45
C LEU A 110 17.31 14.62 -9.66
N GLN A 111 15.99 14.51 -9.45
CA GLN A 111 14.99 14.72 -10.50
C GLN A 111 14.98 16.16 -11.02
N SER A 112 15.20 17.17 -10.17
CA SER A 112 15.26 18.57 -10.60
C SER A 112 16.43 18.82 -11.57
N ILE A 113 17.59 18.21 -11.31
CA ILE A 113 18.78 18.26 -12.18
C ILE A 113 18.49 17.60 -13.54
N ASN A 114 17.77 16.48 -13.53
CA ASN A 114 17.35 15.78 -14.75
C ASN A 114 16.35 16.61 -15.57
N LEU A 115 15.30 17.13 -14.93
CA LEU A 115 14.28 17.95 -15.59
C LEU A 115 14.86 19.23 -16.19
N ALA A 116 15.79 19.87 -15.48
CA ALA A 116 16.49 21.06 -15.94
C ALA A 116 17.63 20.75 -16.94
N LYS A 117 17.89 19.48 -17.26
CA LYS A 117 18.96 18.99 -18.14
C LYS A 117 20.34 19.57 -17.78
N MET A 118 20.62 19.66 -16.49
CA MET A 118 21.84 20.32 -15.99
C MET A 118 23.07 19.44 -16.22
N THR A 119 24.20 20.09 -16.56
CA THR A 119 25.53 19.46 -16.69
C THR A 119 26.46 20.06 -15.65
N GLY A 120 27.06 19.22 -14.82
CA GLY A 120 27.86 19.66 -13.68
C GLY A 120 28.11 18.57 -12.65
N ARG A 121 28.71 18.94 -11.52
CA ARG A 121 28.98 18.06 -10.38
C ARG A 121 28.07 18.43 -9.22
N LEU A 122 27.29 17.49 -8.74
CA LEU A 122 26.59 17.57 -7.46
C LEU A 122 27.49 17.00 -6.38
N GLU A 123 27.78 17.79 -5.36
CA GLU A 123 28.51 17.38 -4.16
C GLU A 123 27.54 17.35 -2.98
N ILE A 124 27.58 16.29 -2.18
CA ILE A 124 26.70 16.08 -1.03
C ILE A 124 27.55 15.63 0.14
N THR A 125 27.56 16.40 1.22
CA THR A 125 28.33 16.10 2.44
C THR A 125 27.39 15.80 3.59
N SER A 126 27.61 14.66 4.24
CA SER A 126 26.86 14.18 5.41
C SER A 126 27.82 13.60 6.45
N ASP A 127 27.28 13.07 7.55
CA ASP A 127 28.01 12.35 8.60
C ASP A 127 28.71 11.08 8.07
N LYS A 128 28.13 10.48 7.02
CA LYS A 128 28.68 9.33 6.27
C LYS A 128 29.81 9.69 5.31
N GLY A 129 30.15 10.96 5.18
CA GLY A 129 31.19 11.47 4.29
C GLY A 129 30.65 12.27 3.10
N THR A 130 31.47 12.39 2.05
CA THR A 130 31.16 13.22 0.88
C THR A 130 30.95 12.36 -0.34
N ALA A 131 29.79 12.50 -0.98
CA ALA A 131 29.45 11.87 -2.24
C ALA A 131 29.46 12.91 -3.38
N GLU A 132 29.98 12.52 -4.53
CA GLU A 132 30.02 13.32 -5.74
C GLU A 132 29.27 12.60 -6.87
N VAL A 133 28.38 13.30 -7.56
CA VAL A 133 27.65 12.80 -8.72
C VAL A 133 27.81 13.77 -9.88
N PHE A 134 28.36 13.29 -10.99
CA PHE A 134 28.55 14.07 -12.20
C PHE A 134 27.39 13.82 -13.16
N PHE A 135 26.82 14.89 -13.69
CA PHE A 135 25.69 14.88 -14.61
C PHE A 135 26.08 15.45 -15.96
N ILE A 136 25.53 14.86 -17.03
CA ILE A 136 25.59 15.38 -18.40
C ILE A 136 24.16 15.39 -18.95
N GLU A 137 23.68 16.56 -19.33
CA GLU A 137 22.31 16.79 -19.83
C GLU A 137 21.23 16.23 -18.88
N GLY A 138 21.46 16.36 -17.57
CA GLY A 138 20.56 15.87 -16.53
C GLY A 138 20.70 14.38 -16.19
N GLN A 139 21.46 13.61 -16.96
CA GLN A 139 21.67 12.18 -16.69
C GLN A 139 22.95 11.95 -15.86
N PRO A 140 22.92 11.04 -14.88
CA PRO A 140 24.10 10.69 -14.10
C PRO A 140 25.12 9.95 -14.97
N PHE A 141 26.35 10.43 -14.97
CA PHE A 141 27.44 9.91 -15.79
C PHE A 141 28.48 9.16 -14.96
N HIS A 142 28.75 9.67 -13.76
CA HIS A 142 29.70 9.12 -12.81
C HIS A 142 29.27 9.46 -11.39
N ALA A 143 29.54 8.57 -10.43
CA ALA A 143 29.32 8.85 -9.03
C ALA A 143 30.35 8.14 -8.15
N THR A 144 30.71 8.77 -7.03
CA THR A 144 31.64 8.25 -6.03
C THR A 144 31.22 8.70 -4.64
N SER A 145 31.24 7.78 -3.68
CA SER A 145 31.18 8.04 -2.25
C SER A 145 32.42 7.41 -1.59
N PRO A 146 32.64 7.59 -0.27
CA PRO A 146 33.81 7.00 0.40
C PRO A 146 33.88 5.48 0.26
N GLU A 147 32.73 4.80 0.22
CA GLU A 147 32.62 3.34 0.19
C GLU A 147 32.21 2.80 -1.19
N ASN A 148 31.58 3.62 -2.04
CA ASN A 148 30.91 3.14 -3.25
C ASN A 148 31.30 3.93 -4.50
N ARG A 149 31.15 3.29 -5.67
CA ARG A 149 31.40 3.89 -6.98
C ARG A 149 30.31 3.48 -7.97
N GLY A 150 29.96 4.37 -8.88
CA GLY A 150 28.94 4.12 -9.90
C GLY A 150 27.53 4.03 -9.32
N PRO A 151 26.68 3.12 -9.81
CA PRO A 151 25.27 3.00 -9.40
C PRO A 151 25.07 2.85 -7.89
N GLU A 152 25.97 2.12 -7.20
CA GLU A 152 25.89 1.92 -5.74
C GLU A 152 25.89 3.24 -4.97
N CYS A 153 26.62 4.25 -5.45
CA CYS A 153 26.61 5.57 -4.82
C CYS A 153 25.22 6.22 -4.89
N ILE A 154 24.48 6.01 -5.99
CA ILE A 154 23.11 6.54 -6.12
C ILE A 154 22.15 5.75 -5.22
N TYR A 155 22.26 4.43 -5.18
CA TYR A 155 21.44 3.60 -4.28
C TYR A 155 21.64 3.98 -2.81
N GLU A 156 22.88 4.26 -2.43
CA GLU A 156 23.24 4.75 -1.11
C GLU A 156 22.66 6.14 -0.85
N LEU A 157 22.84 7.08 -1.78
CA LEU A 157 22.36 8.46 -1.66
C LEU A 157 20.84 8.54 -1.47
N VAL A 158 20.06 7.68 -2.13
CA VAL A 158 18.59 7.60 -1.94
C VAL A 158 18.21 7.31 -0.46
N THR A 159 19.12 6.76 0.34
CA THR A 159 18.91 6.49 1.77
C THR A 159 19.28 7.67 2.68
N TRP A 160 19.95 8.70 2.17
CA TRP A 160 20.38 9.85 2.96
C TRP A 160 19.19 10.78 3.22
N LYS A 161 19.02 11.19 4.48
CA LYS A 161 17.95 12.09 4.93
C LYS A 161 18.45 13.48 5.31
N GLU A 162 19.74 13.61 5.56
CA GLU A 162 20.39 14.80 6.06
C GLU A 162 21.73 14.99 5.34
N GLY A 163 22.13 16.23 5.13
CA GLY A 163 23.38 16.57 4.47
C GLY A 163 23.28 17.87 3.69
N ARG A 164 24.43 18.53 3.48
CA ARG A 164 24.50 19.74 2.66
C ARG A 164 24.88 19.39 1.24
N PHE A 165 24.15 19.93 0.28
CA PHE A 165 24.42 19.72 -1.13
C PHE A 165 24.81 21.01 -1.83
N PHE A 166 25.64 20.89 -2.85
CA PHE A 166 26.11 21.98 -3.68
C PHE A 166 26.33 21.49 -5.12
N PHE A 167 25.65 22.10 -6.08
CA PHE A 167 25.84 21.81 -7.50
C PHE A 167 26.79 22.82 -8.13
N GLN A 168 27.84 22.32 -8.77
CA GLN A 168 28.83 23.05 -9.53
C GLN A 168 28.56 22.89 -11.03
N PRO A 169 27.98 23.88 -11.71
CA PRO A 169 27.75 23.82 -13.15
C PRO A 169 29.05 23.70 -13.93
N LYS A 170 28.99 23.07 -15.11
CA LYS A 170 30.11 22.96 -16.08
C LYS A 170 31.32 22.13 -15.62
N VAL A 171 31.25 21.50 -14.45
CA VAL A 171 32.24 20.50 -14.02
C VAL A 171 31.90 19.16 -14.68
N ILE A 172 32.84 18.64 -15.47
CA ILE A 172 32.68 17.37 -16.20
C ILE A 172 33.82 16.42 -15.86
N THR A 173 33.56 15.12 -16.01
CA THR A 173 34.56 14.06 -15.81
C THR A 173 34.71 13.21 -17.06
N LYS A 174 35.90 12.64 -17.26
CA LYS A 174 36.17 11.66 -18.32
C LYS A 174 35.78 10.23 -17.92
N GLN A 175 35.57 9.99 -16.64
CA GLN A 175 35.19 8.67 -16.14
C GLN A 175 33.70 8.46 -16.34
N ARG A 176 33.31 7.32 -16.92
CA ARG A 176 31.92 6.89 -16.97
C ARG A 176 31.79 5.61 -16.16
N THR A 177 30.93 5.65 -15.15
CA THR A 177 30.63 4.46 -14.33
C THR A 177 29.14 4.17 -14.26
N ILE A 178 28.30 5.10 -14.73
CA ILE A 178 26.85 4.93 -14.75
C ILE A 178 26.41 4.85 -16.21
N HIS A 179 25.64 3.82 -16.50
CA HIS A 179 25.09 3.54 -17.82
C HIS A 179 23.56 3.54 -17.83
N ASP A 180 22.94 3.36 -16.66
CA ASP A 180 21.50 3.39 -16.45
C ASP A 180 20.95 4.81 -16.39
N THR A 181 19.64 4.93 -16.63
CA THR A 181 18.92 6.20 -16.47
C THR A 181 18.72 6.56 -15.01
N LEU A 182 18.58 7.85 -14.71
CA LEU A 182 18.33 8.31 -13.34
C LEU A 182 17.09 7.65 -12.71
N ASP A 183 16.00 7.54 -13.46
CA ASP A 183 14.74 6.98 -12.94
C ASP A 183 14.89 5.50 -12.57
N SER A 184 15.65 4.73 -13.37
CA SER A 184 15.99 3.35 -13.06
C SER A 184 16.79 3.26 -11.76
N LEU A 185 17.78 4.14 -11.58
CA LEU A 185 18.63 4.16 -10.39
C LEU A 185 17.86 4.53 -9.12
N ILE A 186 16.97 5.53 -9.21
CA ILE A 186 16.10 5.94 -8.09
C ILE A 186 15.16 4.79 -7.71
N MET A 187 14.53 4.15 -8.70
CA MET A 187 13.63 3.02 -8.47
C MET A 187 14.37 1.84 -7.80
N GLN A 188 15.55 1.48 -8.30
CA GLN A 188 16.36 0.41 -7.70
C GLN A 188 16.82 0.77 -6.28
N GLY A 189 17.25 2.00 -6.05
CA GLY A 189 17.61 2.52 -4.73
C GLY A 189 16.45 2.45 -3.74
N ALA A 190 15.24 2.85 -4.15
CA ALA A 190 14.04 2.74 -3.35
C ALA A 190 13.70 1.28 -3.00
N GLN A 191 13.78 0.37 -3.97
CA GLN A 191 13.58 -1.07 -3.71
C GLN A 191 14.60 -1.64 -2.74
N ILE A 192 15.87 -1.22 -2.80
CA ILE A 192 16.92 -1.64 -1.85
C ILE A 192 16.61 -1.09 -0.45
N LEU A 193 16.14 0.16 -0.35
CA LEU A 193 15.75 0.78 0.91
C LEU A 193 14.56 0.04 1.55
N ASP A 194 13.54 -0.30 0.77
CA ASP A 194 12.37 -1.06 1.25
C ASP A 194 12.78 -2.45 1.76
N LYS A 195 13.62 -3.16 1.00
CA LYS A 195 14.19 -4.46 1.42
C LYS A 195 14.99 -4.33 2.71
N TYR A 196 15.80 -3.29 2.85
CA TYR A 196 16.58 -3.04 4.06
C TYR A 196 15.69 -2.69 5.27
N ASN A 197 14.59 -1.95 5.05
CA ASN A 197 13.60 -1.67 6.08
C ASN A 197 12.86 -2.95 6.51
N PHE A 198 12.52 -3.83 5.57
CA PHE A 198 11.99 -5.17 5.86
C PHE A 198 12.94 -5.98 6.76
N LEU A 199 14.25 -5.97 6.47
CA LEU A 199 15.24 -6.62 7.32
C LEU A 199 15.21 -6.03 8.74
N LYS A 200 15.28 -4.69 8.87
CA LYS A 200 15.23 -4.01 10.18
C LYS A 200 13.98 -4.38 10.98
N ASN A 201 12.82 -4.38 10.33
CA ASN A 201 11.54 -4.73 10.96
C ASN A 201 11.47 -6.21 11.34
N SER A 202 12.24 -7.07 10.68
CA SER A 202 12.40 -8.48 11.04
C SER A 202 13.34 -8.70 12.25
N GLY A 203 13.89 -7.64 12.84
CA GLY A 203 14.85 -7.70 13.95
C GLY A 203 16.31 -7.81 13.52
N PHE A 204 16.61 -7.59 12.23
CA PHE A 204 17.97 -7.59 11.71
C PHE A 204 18.81 -6.49 12.36
N LYS A 205 20.02 -6.85 12.80
CA LYS A 205 21.11 -5.92 13.07
C LYS A 205 22.36 -6.41 12.32
N PRO A 206 23.18 -5.51 11.76
CA PRO A 206 24.37 -5.91 10.99
C PRO A 206 25.34 -6.81 11.77
N ASP A 207 25.45 -6.57 13.08
CA ASP A 207 26.34 -7.27 14.00
C ASP A 207 25.75 -8.57 14.58
N THR A 208 24.51 -8.93 14.20
CA THR A 208 23.90 -10.18 14.67
C THR A 208 24.47 -11.37 13.91
N ILE A 209 24.84 -12.41 14.67
CA ILE A 209 25.31 -13.70 14.14
C ILE A 209 24.20 -14.36 13.32
N LEU A 210 24.56 -14.90 12.15
CA LEU A 210 23.63 -15.68 11.33
C LEU A 210 23.81 -17.17 11.58
N VAL A 211 22.69 -17.88 11.68
CA VAL A 211 22.66 -19.34 11.78
C VAL A 211 21.92 -19.94 10.59
N LYS A 212 22.41 -21.07 10.11
CA LYS A 212 21.68 -21.89 9.13
C LYS A 212 20.50 -22.56 9.81
N LEU A 213 19.32 -22.42 9.21
CA LEU A 213 18.12 -23.16 9.65
C LEU A 213 18.07 -24.55 8.99
N ILE A 214 18.67 -24.67 7.80
CA ILE A 214 18.89 -25.94 7.10
C ILE A 214 20.40 -26.18 7.10
N PRO A 215 20.93 -27.23 7.74
CA PRO A 215 22.39 -27.43 7.85
C PRO A 215 23.09 -27.66 6.51
N SER A 216 22.46 -28.42 5.62
CA SER A 216 22.99 -28.78 4.30
C SER A 216 21.86 -28.85 3.29
N ILE A 217 22.07 -28.28 2.10
CA ILE A 217 21.09 -28.28 1.02
C ILE A 217 21.80 -28.45 -0.33
N SER A 218 21.17 -29.22 -1.23
CA SER A 218 21.65 -29.39 -2.60
C SER A 218 21.37 -28.14 -3.44
N ASP A 219 22.11 -27.94 -4.54
CA ASP A 219 21.87 -26.79 -5.43
C ASP A 219 20.50 -26.83 -6.09
N ALA A 220 19.99 -28.01 -6.45
CA ALA A 220 18.67 -28.16 -7.05
C ALA A 220 17.56 -27.76 -6.06
N GLU A 221 17.71 -28.16 -4.80
CA GLU A 221 16.75 -27.85 -3.74
C GLU A 221 16.84 -26.39 -3.30
N LEU A 222 18.04 -25.83 -3.20
CA LEU A 222 18.23 -24.40 -2.92
C LEU A 222 17.60 -23.55 -4.01
N LYS A 223 17.83 -23.88 -5.29
CA LYS A 223 17.19 -23.19 -6.43
C LYS A 223 15.67 -23.22 -6.31
N LYS A 224 15.09 -24.37 -5.96
CA LYS A 224 13.65 -24.53 -5.77
C LYS A 224 13.11 -23.65 -4.63
N LEU A 225 13.83 -23.56 -3.50
CA LEU A 225 13.41 -22.75 -2.35
C LEU A 225 13.51 -21.25 -2.60
N VAL A 226 14.51 -20.78 -3.36
CA VAL A 226 14.68 -19.35 -3.66
C VAL A 226 13.93 -18.89 -4.91
N GLN A 227 13.47 -19.81 -5.77
CA GLN A 227 12.69 -19.50 -6.97
C GLN A 227 11.49 -18.56 -6.74
N PRO A 228 10.67 -18.72 -5.69
CA PRO A 228 9.55 -17.81 -5.44
C PRO A 228 9.94 -16.47 -4.81
N ALA A 229 11.22 -16.27 -4.47
CA ALA A 229 11.71 -15.10 -3.73
C ALA A 229 12.22 -13.99 -4.66
N ILE A 230 12.95 -13.01 -4.11
CA ILE A 230 13.46 -11.89 -4.90
C ILE A 230 14.43 -12.45 -5.96
N PRO A 231 14.30 -12.06 -7.25
CA PRO A 231 15.23 -12.48 -8.29
C PRO A 231 16.64 -11.97 -7.99
N VAL A 232 17.55 -12.90 -7.69
CA VAL A 232 18.95 -12.62 -7.39
C VAL A 232 19.81 -13.70 -8.04
N ASP A 233 21.00 -13.34 -8.50
CA ASP A 233 21.99 -14.28 -9.01
C ASP A 233 22.18 -15.46 -8.03
N PHE A 234 22.07 -16.68 -8.55
CA PHE A 234 22.12 -17.89 -7.73
C PHE A 234 23.50 -18.11 -7.09
N VAL A 235 24.59 -17.74 -7.78
CA VAL A 235 25.95 -17.87 -7.25
C VAL A 235 26.12 -16.96 -6.05
N LEU A 236 25.56 -15.75 -6.09
CA LEU A 236 25.59 -14.83 -4.94
C LEU A 236 24.88 -15.44 -3.73
N GLN A 237 23.68 -15.98 -3.95
CA GLN A 237 22.88 -16.62 -2.91
C GLN A 237 23.56 -17.87 -2.33
N ARG A 238 24.13 -18.72 -3.18
CA ARG A 238 24.82 -19.95 -2.78
C ARG A 238 26.05 -19.66 -1.93
N ARG A 239 26.91 -18.74 -2.38
CA ARG A 239 28.11 -18.33 -1.64
C ARG A 239 27.78 -17.68 -0.30
N PHE A 240 26.71 -16.88 -0.25
CA PHE A 240 26.25 -16.30 1.01
C PHE A 240 25.77 -17.37 1.98
N TYR A 241 24.91 -18.29 1.51
CA TYR A 241 24.45 -19.41 2.31
C TYR A 241 25.62 -20.25 2.82
N ASP A 242 26.60 -20.60 1.97
CA ASP A 242 27.77 -21.38 2.38
C ASP A 242 28.61 -20.65 3.44
N ALA A 243 28.69 -19.32 3.39
CA ALA A 243 29.40 -18.50 4.37
C ALA A 243 28.70 -18.40 5.75
N VAL A 244 27.42 -18.75 5.86
CA VAL A 244 26.74 -18.81 7.17
C VAL A 244 27.25 -20.01 7.97
N ASP A 245 27.98 -19.71 9.04
CA ASP A 245 28.70 -20.68 9.87
C ASP A 245 28.21 -20.75 11.33
N GLY A 246 27.21 -19.92 11.70
CA GLY A 246 26.71 -19.82 13.08
C GLY A 246 27.61 -19.02 14.03
N LYS A 247 28.65 -18.36 13.53
CA LYS A 247 29.62 -17.59 14.33
C LYS A 247 29.80 -16.17 13.80
N SER A 248 29.81 -16.02 12.48
CA SER A 248 30.02 -14.76 11.80
C SER A 248 28.73 -13.94 11.75
N SER A 249 28.85 -12.64 11.98
CA SER A 249 27.79 -11.67 11.77
C SER A 249 27.52 -11.44 10.29
N THR A 250 26.37 -10.83 9.98
CA THR A 250 26.07 -10.46 8.59
C THR A 250 27.12 -9.50 8.04
N ARG A 251 27.59 -8.53 8.84
CA ARG A 251 28.65 -7.59 8.44
C ARG A 251 29.93 -8.34 8.04
N GLU A 252 30.42 -9.23 8.88
CA GLU A 252 31.66 -10.00 8.62
C GLU A 252 31.52 -10.90 7.38
N ILE A 253 30.35 -11.53 7.18
CA ILE A 253 30.08 -12.36 6.00
C ILE A 253 30.11 -11.51 4.72
N VAL A 254 29.45 -10.36 4.73
CA VAL A 254 29.38 -9.44 3.58
C VAL A 254 30.76 -8.89 3.24
N GLU A 255 31.54 -8.48 4.25
CA GLU A 255 32.91 -7.99 4.08
C GLU A 255 33.81 -9.08 3.50
N LYS A 256 33.74 -10.30 4.04
CA LYS A 256 34.52 -11.45 3.55
C LYS A 256 34.18 -11.83 2.11
N LEU A 257 32.91 -11.74 1.74
CA LEU A 257 32.45 -12.06 0.38
C LEU A 257 32.66 -10.90 -0.60
N GLY A 258 32.94 -9.70 -0.11
CA GLY A 258 33.08 -8.48 -0.91
C GLY A 258 31.76 -8.07 -1.57
N TYR A 259 30.62 -8.32 -0.91
CA TYR A 259 29.31 -8.04 -1.50
C TYR A 259 28.92 -6.57 -1.33
N LEU A 260 28.45 -5.98 -2.43
CA LEU A 260 27.90 -4.63 -2.43
C LEU A 260 26.51 -4.61 -1.78
N ARG A 261 26.08 -3.44 -1.33
CA ARG A 261 24.78 -3.26 -0.66
C ARG A 261 23.61 -3.72 -1.53
N SER A 262 23.64 -3.43 -2.83
CA SER A 262 22.65 -3.90 -3.80
C SER A 262 22.59 -5.42 -3.94
N GLN A 263 23.68 -6.12 -3.62
CA GLN A 263 23.79 -7.57 -3.75
C GLN A 263 23.35 -8.27 -2.47
N TRP A 264 23.92 -7.91 -1.32
CA TRP A 264 23.68 -8.68 -0.10
C TRP A 264 22.31 -8.43 0.52
N VAL A 265 21.72 -7.24 0.36
CA VAL A 265 20.41 -6.93 0.96
C VAL A 265 19.31 -7.84 0.40
N PRO A 266 19.12 -7.97 -0.94
CA PRO A 266 18.19 -8.93 -1.51
C PRO A 266 18.50 -10.40 -1.13
N VAL A 267 19.78 -10.78 -1.14
CA VAL A 267 20.20 -12.14 -0.72
C VAL A 267 19.73 -12.42 0.71
N MET A 268 19.99 -11.49 1.63
CA MET A 268 19.62 -11.63 3.03
C MET A 268 18.10 -11.70 3.23
N CYS A 269 17.32 -10.92 2.47
CA CYS A 269 15.87 -11.04 2.46
C CYS A 269 15.42 -12.45 2.05
N ASN A 270 16.02 -13.02 1.00
CA ASN A 270 15.72 -14.39 0.56
C ASN A 270 16.11 -15.41 1.63
N MET A 271 17.27 -15.24 2.28
CA MET A 271 17.71 -16.13 3.36
C MET A 271 16.70 -16.22 4.51
N LEU A 272 16.12 -15.09 4.92
CA LEU A 272 15.10 -15.04 5.98
C LEU A 272 13.73 -15.50 5.49
N THR A 273 13.30 -15.07 4.30
CA THR A 273 11.95 -15.33 3.79
C THR A 273 11.76 -16.80 3.42
N CYS A 274 12.79 -17.42 2.83
CA CYS A 274 12.79 -18.83 2.48
C CYS A 274 13.17 -19.74 3.67
N GLY A 275 13.43 -19.18 4.86
CA GLY A 275 13.81 -19.95 6.04
C GLY A 275 15.15 -20.70 5.89
N LEU A 276 16.11 -20.15 5.14
CA LEU A 276 17.43 -20.73 4.95
C LEU A 276 18.39 -20.34 6.07
N ALA A 277 18.28 -19.09 6.55
CA ALA A 277 19.05 -18.58 7.67
C ALA A 277 18.14 -17.80 8.62
N GLY A 278 18.56 -17.72 9.88
CA GLY A 278 17.90 -16.95 10.93
C GLY A 278 18.92 -16.18 11.77
N PHE A 279 18.41 -15.33 12.64
CA PHE A 279 19.24 -14.64 13.62
C PHE A 279 19.63 -15.62 14.72
N GLY A 280 20.92 -15.85 14.86
CA GLY A 280 21.46 -16.54 16.02
C GLY A 280 21.06 -15.74 17.25
N THR A 281 20.36 -16.39 18.17
CA THR A 281 20.11 -15.82 19.49
C THR A 281 21.47 -15.44 20.06
N ILE A 282 21.73 -14.16 20.30
CA ILE A 282 22.67 -13.80 21.36
C ILE A 282 22.00 -14.36 22.61
N THR A 283 22.34 -15.61 22.96
CA THR A 283 22.23 -16.05 24.32
C THR A 283 23.22 -15.19 25.07
N LYS A 284 22.77 -13.99 25.49
CA LYS A 284 23.16 -13.56 26.83
C LYS A 284 22.82 -14.78 27.67
N ARG A 285 23.83 -15.45 28.23
CA ARG A 285 23.63 -16.36 29.35
C ARG A 285 23.04 -15.51 30.49
N VAL A 286 21.75 -15.19 30.37
CA VAL A 286 20.90 -15.02 31.53
C VAL A 286 20.76 -16.46 32.02
N GLY A 287 21.43 -16.76 33.14
CA GLY A 287 21.58 -18.13 33.63
C GLY A 287 20.26 -18.90 33.73
N ASN A 288 20.38 -20.23 33.64
CA ASN A 288 19.36 -21.22 34.02
C ASN A 288 17.95 -21.07 33.45
N LEU A 289 17.77 -20.54 32.22
CA LEU A 289 16.48 -20.65 31.54
C LEU A 289 16.39 -21.95 30.71
N PRO A 290 15.28 -22.69 30.78
CA PRO A 290 15.08 -23.91 30.00
C PRO A 290 15.04 -23.62 28.49
N PRO A 291 15.43 -24.60 27.65
CA PRO A 291 15.36 -24.47 26.19
C PRO A 291 13.91 -24.22 25.74
N LEU A 292 13.73 -23.27 24.83
CA LEU A 292 12.43 -22.94 24.25
C LEU A 292 12.25 -23.69 22.94
N GLU A 293 11.18 -24.49 22.83
CA GLU A 293 10.72 -25.06 21.58
C GLU A 293 9.73 -24.09 20.90
N PRO A 294 9.92 -23.75 19.62
CA PRO A 294 8.99 -22.87 18.91
C PRO A 294 7.64 -23.56 18.75
N LYS A 295 6.58 -22.95 19.30
CA LYS A 295 5.20 -23.36 19.04
C LYS A 295 4.76 -22.86 17.68
N THR A 296 4.16 -23.71 16.87
CA THR A 296 3.52 -23.32 15.61
C THR A 296 2.23 -22.57 15.92
N VAL A 297 1.99 -21.45 15.23
CA VAL A 297 0.70 -20.74 15.26
C VAL A 297 -0.14 -21.31 14.12
N ASP A 298 -1.25 -21.98 14.46
CA ASP A 298 -2.15 -22.56 13.47
C ASP A 298 -2.87 -21.46 12.68
N SER A 299 -2.35 -21.19 11.48
CA SER A 299 -2.91 -20.17 10.59
C SER A 299 -4.31 -20.55 10.08
N SER A 300 -4.68 -21.84 10.07
CA SER A 300 -6.00 -22.29 9.60
C SER A 300 -7.10 -21.94 10.60
N ALA A 301 -6.82 -22.13 11.90
CA ALA A 301 -7.72 -21.72 12.98
C ALA A 301 -7.95 -20.20 12.98
N VAL A 302 -6.88 -19.42 12.77
CA VAL A 302 -6.97 -17.95 12.63
C VAL A 302 -7.87 -17.58 11.44
N GLN A 303 -7.72 -18.25 10.31
CA GLN A 303 -8.50 -17.95 9.11
C GLN A 303 -9.99 -18.27 9.28
N GLN A 304 -10.33 -19.37 9.97
CA GLN A 304 -11.73 -19.73 10.25
C GLN A 304 -12.44 -18.64 11.05
N VAL A 305 -11.77 -18.09 12.07
CA VAL A 305 -12.30 -16.98 12.86
C VAL A 305 -12.43 -15.70 12.00
N ILE A 306 -11.42 -15.38 11.19
CA ILE A 306 -11.48 -14.18 10.34
C ILE A 306 -12.67 -14.26 9.36
N MET A 307 -12.94 -15.44 8.80
CA MET A 307 -14.04 -15.62 7.86
C MET A 307 -15.41 -15.51 8.51
N SER A 308 -15.58 -15.95 9.76
CA SER A 308 -16.86 -15.80 10.48
C SER A 308 -17.19 -14.35 10.82
N LEU A 309 -16.19 -13.48 10.85
CA LEU A 309 -16.34 -12.04 11.08
C LEU A 309 -16.67 -11.25 9.81
N ARG A 310 -16.75 -11.90 8.65
CA ARG A 310 -17.00 -11.28 7.34
C ARG A 310 -18.37 -11.65 6.80
N ARG A 311 -18.97 -10.76 6.00
CA ARG A 311 -20.18 -11.07 5.22
C ARG A 311 -19.82 -11.83 3.95
N GLY A 312 -20.54 -12.90 3.64
CA GLY A 312 -20.26 -13.74 2.48
C GLY A 312 -20.57 -13.07 1.13
N ASP A 313 -21.45 -12.09 1.08
CA ASP A 313 -21.85 -11.41 -0.17
C ASP A 313 -20.77 -10.45 -0.73
N THR A 314 -19.98 -9.86 0.17
CA THR A 314 -19.09 -8.73 -0.07
C THR A 314 -17.67 -8.94 0.46
N GLY A 315 -17.46 -9.92 1.33
CA GLY A 315 -16.20 -10.22 2.02
C GLY A 315 -15.78 -9.18 3.07
N MET A 316 -16.47 -8.04 3.18
CA MET A 316 -16.17 -7.02 4.19
C MET A 316 -16.47 -7.53 5.60
N PHE A 317 -15.82 -6.96 6.61
CA PHE A 317 -16.17 -7.27 8.00
C PHE A 317 -17.62 -6.88 8.29
N ASN A 318 -18.29 -7.65 9.14
CA ASN A 318 -19.63 -7.31 9.62
C ASN A 318 -19.54 -6.19 10.67
N PHE A 319 -20.68 -5.54 10.96
CA PHE A 319 -20.72 -4.41 11.88
C PHE A 319 -20.27 -4.76 13.31
N PRO A 320 -20.69 -5.90 13.92
CA PRO A 320 -20.14 -6.30 15.23
C PRO A 320 -18.62 -6.47 15.23
N ALA A 321 -18.04 -7.05 14.19
CA ALA A 321 -16.60 -7.20 14.05
C ALA A 321 -15.90 -5.83 13.96
N PHE A 322 -16.47 -4.89 13.19
CA PHE A 322 -15.96 -3.52 13.12
C PHE A 322 -15.90 -2.87 14.51
N LEU A 323 -16.98 -2.94 15.29
CA LEU A 323 -17.01 -2.38 16.65
C LEU A 323 -15.96 -3.02 17.56
N TYR A 324 -15.82 -4.35 17.50
CA TYR A 324 -14.80 -5.08 18.27
C TYR A 324 -13.39 -4.58 17.93
N PHE A 325 -13.03 -4.52 16.65
CA PHE A 325 -11.69 -4.08 16.25
C PHE A 325 -11.45 -2.59 16.52
N LEU A 326 -12.48 -1.76 16.37
CA LEU A 326 -12.44 -0.35 16.73
C LEU A 326 -12.11 -0.16 18.22
N GLU A 327 -12.77 -0.90 19.11
CA GLU A 327 -12.50 -0.84 20.54
C GLU A 327 -11.07 -1.29 20.87
N GLN A 328 -10.60 -2.40 20.28
CA GLN A 328 -9.23 -2.89 20.48
C GLN A 328 -8.18 -1.88 20.04
N GLU A 329 -8.34 -1.28 18.87
CA GLU A 329 -7.39 -0.28 18.36
C GLU A 329 -7.48 1.05 19.09
N TYR A 330 -8.65 1.44 19.58
CA TYR A 330 -8.78 2.59 20.46
C TYR A 330 -7.95 2.42 21.75
N PHE A 331 -8.06 1.27 22.42
CA PHE A 331 -7.25 0.99 23.62
C PHE A 331 -5.76 0.82 23.33
N ARG A 332 -5.39 0.33 22.12
CA ARG A 332 -4.00 0.27 21.68
C ARG A 332 -3.44 1.67 21.45
N GLY A 333 -4.15 2.49 20.69
CA GLY A 333 -3.78 3.89 20.40
C GLY A 333 -3.66 4.72 21.67
N HIS A 334 -4.60 4.57 22.61
CA HIS A 334 -4.58 5.28 23.89
C HIS A 334 -3.32 4.99 24.72
N ARG A 335 -2.82 3.74 24.72
CA ARG A 335 -1.59 3.36 25.45
C ARG A 335 -0.31 3.77 24.72
N SER A 336 -0.31 3.67 23.39
CA SER A 336 0.88 3.96 22.57
C SER A 336 1.01 5.44 22.19
N GLY A 337 -0.01 6.26 22.42
CA GLY A 337 -0.08 7.64 21.94
C GLY A 337 -0.28 7.75 20.43
N ASN A 338 -0.68 6.66 19.77
CA ASN A 338 -0.85 6.62 18.32
C ASN A 338 -2.26 7.08 17.93
N PRO A 339 -2.40 7.91 16.89
CA PRO A 339 -3.70 8.39 16.44
C PRO A 339 -4.50 7.28 15.76
N LEU A 340 -5.83 7.35 15.86
CA LEU A 340 -6.76 6.44 15.21
C LEU A 340 -7.79 7.27 14.44
N SER A 341 -8.02 6.97 13.17
CA SER A 341 -9.08 7.59 12.39
C SER A 341 -10.14 6.58 11.98
N VAL A 342 -11.40 7.01 11.98
CA VAL A 342 -12.53 6.29 11.40
C VAL A 342 -13.07 7.09 10.24
N ILE A 343 -13.32 6.42 9.12
CA ILE A 343 -13.98 7.00 7.95
C ILE A 343 -15.30 6.26 7.76
N VAL A 344 -16.42 6.92 8.00
CA VAL A 344 -17.75 6.41 7.67
C VAL A 344 -18.13 6.96 6.30
N PHE A 345 -18.55 6.09 5.40
CA PHE A 345 -18.82 6.47 4.02
C PHE A 345 -19.97 5.69 3.43
N GLU A 346 -20.54 6.27 2.37
CA GLU A 346 -21.54 5.59 1.57
C GLU A 346 -21.21 5.67 0.08
N MET A 347 -21.61 4.60 -0.61
CA MET A 347 -21.56 4.48 -2.05
C MET A 347 -23.00 4.23 -2.50
N ARG A 348 -23.51 5.08 -3.39
CA ARG A 348 -24.87 4.97 -3.95
C ARG A 348 -24.85 5.19 -5.46
N VAL A 349 -25.85 4.68 -6.14
CA VAL A 349 -26.14 5.01 -7.54
C VAL A 349 -27.24 6.07 -7.57
N LYS A 350 -26.99 7.15 -8.32
CA LYS A 350 -27.97 8.18 -8.60
C LYS A 350 -28.86 7.74 -9.76
N SER A 351 -30.13 7.55 -9.46
CA SER A 351 -31.19 7.17 -10.39
C SER A 351 -32.24 8.29 -10.51
N GLY A 352 -33.04 8.25 -11.57
CA GLY A 352 -34.13 9.20 -11.80
C GLY A 352 -33.69 10.60 -12.29
N PRO A 353 -34.65 11.53 -12.50
CA PRO A 353 -34.37 12.87 -13.01
C PRO A 353 -33.40 13.62 -12.08
N ASN A 354 -32.31 14.16 -12.65
CA ASN A 354 -31.24 14.89 -11.95
C ASN A 354 -30.53 14.10 -10.82
N GLY A 355 -30.65 12.76 -10.77
CA GLY A 355 -30.07 11.96 -9.71
C GLY A 355 -30.73 12.15 -8.35
N SER A 356 -32.03 12.45 -8.35
CA SER A 356 -32.85 12.68 -7.15
C SER A 356 -33.02 11.44 -6.27
N ILE A 357 -32.88 10.24 -6.84
CA ILE A 357 -32.98 8.97 -6.11
C ILE A 357 -31.56 8.44 -5.89
N ARG A 358 -31.22 8.05 -4.66
CA ARG A 358 -29.93 7.44 -4.31
C ARG A 358 -30.16 6.02 -3.81
N GLU A 359 -29.83 5.05 -4.64
CA GLU A 359 -30.02 3.63 -4.37
C GLU A 359 -28.71 2.96 -3.94
N PRO A 360 -28.75 1.85 -3.20
CA PRO A 360 -27.56 1.03 -2.94
C PRO A 360 -26.86 0.59 -4.24
N LEU A 361 -25.56 0.35 -4.19
CA LEU A 361 -24.84 -0.17 -5.36
C LEU A 361 -25.37 -1.57 -5.72
N PRO A 362 -25.58 -1.86 -7.01
CA PRO A 362 -25.76 -3.24 -7.47
C PRO A 362 -24.60 -4.12 -7.01
N ILE A 363 -24.87 -5.38 -6.70
CA ILE A 363 -23.88 -6.29 -6.10
C ILE A 363 -22.58 -6.39 -6.91
N GLY A 364 -22.68 -6.38 -8.25
CA GLY A 364 -21.50 -6.38 -9.14
C GLY A 364 -20.65 -5.12 -9.00
N ALA A 365 -21.29 -3.94 -8.98
CA ALA A 365 -20.61 -2.66 -8.78
C ALA A 365 -19.99 -2.57 -7.37
N LEU A 366 -20.70 -3.08 -6.36
CA LEU A 366 -20.21 -3.12 -4.98
C LEU A 366 -18.96 -3.99 -4.86
N ARG A 367 -18.95 -5.20 -5.44
CA ARG A 367 -17.76 -6.09 -5.42
C ARG A 367 -16.54 -5.44 -6.05
N GLU A 368 -16.72 -4.80 -7.21
CA GLU A 368 -15.65 -4.06 -7.89
C GLU A 368 -15.16 -2.88 -7.04
N ALA A 369 -16.06 -2.13 -6.39
CA ALA A 369 -15.70 -1.06 -5.48
C ALA A 369 -14.88 -1.59 -4.28
N VAL A 370 -15.32 -2.68 -3.66
CA VAL A 370 -14.59 -3.32 -2.53
C VAL A 370 -13.21 -3.79 -2.97
N LEU A 371 -13.07 -4.34 -4.18
CA LEU A 371 -11.77 -4.75 -4.73
C LEU A 371 -10.83 -3.54 -4.90
N ARG A 372 -11.31 -2.42 -5.44
CA ARG A 372 -10.51 -1.19 -5.57
C ARG A 372 -10.12 -0.59 -4.23
N ILE A 373 -11.04 -0.57 -3.25
CA ILE A 373 -10.75 -0.10 -1.89
C ILE A 373 -9.71 -1.01 -1.23
N SER A 374 -9.86 -2.33 -1.39
CA SER A 374 -8.94 -3.33 -0.82
C SER A 374 -7.52 -3.21 -1.39
N GLN A 375 -7.37 -2.84 -2.67
CA GLN A 375 -6.06 -2.56 -3.28
C GLN A 375 -5.46 -1.24 -2.81
N ALA A 376 -6.30 -0.26 -2.44
CA ALA A 376 -5.85 1.06 -2.04
C ALA A 376 -5.57 1.19 -0.53
N LYS A 377 -6.16 0.32 0.31
CA LYS A 377 -5.99 0.33 1.77
C LYS A 377 -4.68 -0.36 2.19
N ARG A 378 -4.17 -0.04 3.38
CA ARG A 378 -3.03 -0.76 3.99
C ARG A 378 -3.50 -2.09 4.56
N HIS A 379 -2.56 -3.00 4.84
CA HIS A 379 -2.88 -4.28 5.46
C HIS A 379 -3.57 -4.12 6.84
N ASN A 380 -3.11 -3.16 7.64
CA ASN A 380 -3.70 -2.87 8.95
C ASN A 380 -5.00 -2.06 8.90
N ASP A 381 -5.40 -1.56 7.72
CA ASP A 381 -6.69 -0.88 7.56
C ASP A 381 -7.79 -1.93 7.42
N LEU A 382 -8.88 -1.73 8.15
CA LEU A 382 -10.04 -2.64 8.15
C LEU A 382 -11.21 -1.99 7.43
N LEU A 383 -11.82 -2.73 6.50
CA LEU A 383 -13.01 -2.34 5.74
C LEU A 383 -14.20 -3.19 6.19
N ALA A 384 -15.30 -2.53 6.55
CA ALA A 384 -16.50 -3.16 7.09
C ALA A 384 -17.80 -2.55 6.56
N HIS A 385 -18.88 -3.31 6.69
CA HIS A 385 -20.23 -2.75 6.71
C HIS A 385 -20.44 -1.98 8.00
N TYR A 386 -21.16 -0.87 7.88
CA TYR A 386 -21.50 0.02 8.96
C TYR A 386 -23.02 0.25 8.95
N GLU A 387 -23.70 -0.29 9.94
CA GLU A 387 -25.16 -0.26 10.05
C GLU A 387 -25.88 -0.71 8.76
N ALA A 388 -26.88 0.04 8.28
CA ALA A 388 -27.80 -0.39 7.22
C ALA A 388 -27.13 -0.48 5.84
N PHE A 389 -26.75 0.67 5.28
CA PHE A 389 -26.21 0.76 3.91
C PHE A 389 -24.85 1.45 3.87
N ASP A 390 -24.28 1.76 5.02
CA ASP A 390 -23.03 2.49 5.10
C ASP A 390 -21.85 1.52 5.27
N TYR A 391 -20.68 2.09 5.12
CA TYR A 391 -19.42 1.37 5.20
C TYR A 391 -18.47 2.15 6.10
N ALA A 392 -17.56 1.43 6.73
CA ALA A 392 -16.56 2.04 7.57
C ALA A 392 -15.16 1.54 7.24
N LEU A 393 -14.21 2.45 7.29
CA LEU A 393 -12.79 2.16 7.32
C LEU A 393 -12.23 2.54 8.69
N LEU A 394 -11.59 1.57 9.33
CA LEU A 394 -10.76 1.77 10.52
C LEU A 394 -9.32 1.96 10.05
N CYS A 395 -8.72 3.09 10.39
CA CYS A 395 -7.36 3.46 9.98
C CYS A 395 -6.47 3.64 11.23
N PRO A 396 -5.81 2.58 11.72
CA PRO A 396 -4.86 2.68 12.81
C PRO A 396 -3.66 3.57 12.45
N GLU A 397 -3.08 4.20 13.48
CA GLU A 397 -1.89 5.06 13.36
C GLU A 397 -2.03 6.17 12.31
N THR A 398 -3.25 6.67 12.12
CA THR A 398 -3.59 7.63 11.08
C THR A 398 -4.28 8.83 11.70
N LYS A 399 -3.69 10.01 11.46
CA LYS A 399 -4.25 11.33 11.83
C LYS A 399 -5.36 11.74 10.86
N GLY A 400 -6.17 12.74 11.24
CA GLY A 400 -7.29 13.22 10.41
C GLY A 400 -6.85 13.61 8.99
N GLU A 401 -5.72 14.28 8.83
CA GLU A 401 -5.20 14.65 7.51
C GLU A 401 -4.84 13.41 6.65
N GLY A 402 -4.27 12.39 7.28
CA GLY A 402 -3.97 11.13 6.61
C GLY A 402 -5.24 10.42 6.14
N ALA A 403 -6.29 10.45 6.97
CA ALA A 403 -7.60 9.91 6.62
C ALA A 403 -8.22 10.68 5.44
N ARG A 404 -8.10 12.02 5.41
CA ARG A 404 -8.56 12.85 4.28
C ARG A 404 -7.86 12.50 2.98
N VAL A 405 -6.53 12.43 3.00
CA VAL A 405 -5.73 12.04 1.82
C VAL A 405 -6.12 10.64 1.35
N PHE A 406 -6.32 9.70 2.28
CA PHE A 406 -6.74 8.35 1.94
C PHE A 406 -8.14 8.31 1.33
N ALA A 407 -9.13 8.97 1.93
CA ALA A 407 -10.49 9.05 1.39
C ALA A 407 -10.52 9.70 -0.01
N LYS A 408 -9.74 10.77 -0.24
CA LYS A 408 -9.59 11.38 -1.57
C LYS A 408 -9.01 10.39 -2.59
N ARG A 409 -8.02 9.58 -2.19
CA ARG A 409 -7.47 8.51 -3.03
C ARG A 409 -8.51 7.45 -3.36
N LEU A 410 -9.39 7.10 -2.42
CA LEU A 410 -10.50 6.17 -2.65
C LEU A 410 -11.50 6.75 -3.65
N VAL A 411 -11.89 8.03 -3.51
CA VAL A 411 -12.75 8.71 -4.49
C VAL A 411 -12.14 8.63 -5.89
N THR A 412 -10.83 8.93 -6.03
CA THR A 412 -10.14 8.80 -7.32
C THR A 412 -10.17 7.36 -7.83
N ALA A 413 -9.89 6.36 -6.99
CA ALA A 413 -9.88 4.95 -7.41
C ALA A 413 -11.28 4.46 -7.87
N LEU A 414 -12.33 4.86 -7.15
CA LEU A 414 -13.71 4.48 -7.44
C LEU A 414 -14.25 5.17 -8.70
N THR A 415 -13.78 6.38 -9.03
CA THR A 415 -14.25 7.15 -10.19
C THR A 415 -13.38 7.05 -11.44
N LYS A 416 -12.15 6.52 -11.33
CA LYS A 416 -11.18 6.44 -12.43
C LYS A 416 -11.70 5.68 -13.66
N THR A 417 -12.37 4.55 -13.41
CA THR A 417 -12.99 3.71 -14.44
C THR A 417 -14.40 3.37 -13.99
N PRO A 418 -15.37 3.18 -14.90
CA PRO A 418 -16.69 2.70 -14.52
C PRO A 418 -16.61 1.44 -13.65
N LEU A 419 -17.49 1.33 -12.66
CA LEU A 419 -17.69 0.09 -11.93
C LEU A 419 -18.48 -0.88 -12.84
N ALA A 420 -18.56 -2.15 -12.43
CA ALA A 420 -19.42 -3.12 -13.10
C ALA A 420 -20.87 -2.63 -13.17
N THR A 421 -21.70 -3.26 -14.02
CA THR A 421 -23.12 -2.87 -14.23
C THR A 421 -23.34 -1.46 -14.80
N GLY A 422 -22.31 -0.84 -15.40
CA GLY A 422 -22.43 0.44 -16.10
C GLY A 422 -22.47 1.67 -15.19
N VAL A 423 -22.18 1.52 -13.90
CA VAL A 423 -22.11 2.62 -12.94
C VAL A 423 -20.84 3.43 -13.21
N ASP A 424 -21.01 4.64 -13.75
CA ASP A 424 -19.92 5.55 -14.10
C ASP A 424 -19.76 6.66 -13.06
N SER A 425 -18.78 7.56 -13.27
CA SER A 425 -18.52 8.66 -12.34
C SER A 425 -19.65 9.69 -12.25
N ARG A 426 -20.62 9.68 -13.19
CA ARG A 426 -21.77 10.61 -13.19
C ARG A 426 -22.92 10.07 -12.35
N THR A 427 -23.11 8.76 -12.39
CA THR A 427 -24.16 8.06 -11.63
C THR A 427 -23.68 7.65 -10.25
N LEU A 428 -22.37 7.48 -10.03
CA LEU A 428 -21.82 7.16 -8.71
C LEU A 428 -21.86 8.37 -7.76
N SER A 429 -22.55 8.19 -6.63
CA SER A 429 -22.56 9.14 -5.52
C SER A 429 -21.70 8.61 -4.39
N LEU A 430 -20.71 9.39 -3.99
CA LEU A 430 -19.81 9.08 -2.89
C LEU A 430 -19.88 10.15 -1.81
N SER A 431 -19.89 9.72 -0.56
CA SER A 431 -19.73 10.62 0.58
C SER A 431 -18.88 9.96 1.66
N PHE A 432 -17.84 10.65 2.11
CA PHE A 432 -16.89 10.20 3.12
C PHE A 432 -16.80 11.23 4.24
N GLY A 433 -17.12 10.80 5.46
CA GLY A 433 -16.89 11.57 6.68
C GLY A 433 -15.85 10.90 7.54
N ALA A 434 -14.88 11.68 8.04
CA ALA A 434 -13.85 11.14 8.92
C ALA A 434 -13.70 11.93 10.21
N ALA A 435 -13.37 11.20 11.26
CA ALA A 435 -13.04 11.75 12.57
C ALA A 435 -11.85 10.97 13.16
N CYS A 436 -11.10 11.62 14.05
CA CYS A 436 -9.84 11.12 14.58
C CYS A 436 -9.74 11.27 16.10
N VAL A 437 -9.23 10.24 16.76
CA VAL A 437 -8.71 10.29 18.12
C VAL A 437 -7.19 10.46 18.07
N PRO A 438 -6.58 11.33 18.88
CA PRO A 438 -7.20 12.21 19.88
C PRO A 438 -7.61 13.59 19.34
N GLU A 439 -7.45 13.85 18.04
CA GLU A 439 -7.50 15.21 17.48
C GLU A 439 -8.90 15.85 17.53
N ASP A 440 -9.95 15.07 17.28
CA ASP A 440 -11.34 15.55 17.30
C ASP A 440 -12.03 15.17 18.63
N PHE A 441 -11.85 13.92 19.07
CA PHE A 441 -12.46 13.39 20.29
C PHE A 441 -11.52 12.46 21.03
N LEU A 442 -11.79 12.29 22.32
CA LEU A 442 -11.18 11.26 23.15
C LEU A 442 -12.11 10.05 23.33
N GLU A 443 -13.43 10.20 23.17
CA GLU A 443 -14.38 9.12 23.42
C GLU A 443 -14.81 8.40 22.13
N LEU A 444 -14.93 7.08 22.20
CA LEU A 444 -15.23 6.24 21.04
C LEU A 444 -16.62 6.49 20.43
N GLY A 445 -17.64 6.70 21.26
CA GLY A 445 -18.99 6.99 20.79
C GLY A 445 -19.07 8.32 20.04
N LEU A 446 -18.37 9.35 20.55
CA LEU A 446 -18.30 10.66 19.88
C LEU A 446 -17.56 10.57 18.55
N LEU A 447 -16.47 9.79 18.48
CA LEU A 447 -15.73 9.55 17.23
C LEU A 447 -16.62 9.05 16.09
N LEU A 448 -17.49 8.08 16.36
CA LEU A 448 -18.40 7.52 15.36
C LEU A 448 -19.45 8.56 14.93
N SER A 449 -20.13 9.18 15.90
CA SER A 449 -21.14 10.21 15.61
C SER A 449 -20.57 11.40 14.82
N ALA A 450 -19.30 11.73 15.05
CA ALA A 450 -18.59 12.78 14.34
C ALA A 450 -18.29 12.41 12.88
N ALA A 451 -17.82 11.19 12.64
CA ALA A 451 -17.60 10.71 11.28
C ALA A 451 -18.93 10.65 10.49
N GLU A 452 -20.04 10.25 11.13
CA GLU A 452 -21.38 10.27 10.53
C GLU A 452 -21.87 11.68 10.21
N ALA A 453 -21.68 12.64 11.12
CA ALA A 453 -22.04 14.04 10.90
C ALA A 453 -21.24 14.65 9.73
N ALA A 454 -19.95 14.34 9.65
CA ALA A 454 -19.09 14.75 8.53
C ALA A 454 -19.55 14.14 7.20
N LYS A 455 -19.90 12.85 7.18
CA LYS A 455 -20.42 12.14 6.00
C LYS A 455 -21.74 12.74 5.54
N THR A 456 -22.65 13.03 6.48
CA THR A 456 -23.95 13.63 6.15
C THR A 456 -23.77 15.02 5.55
N SER A 457 -22.82 15.81 6.07
CA SER A 457 -22.51 17.15 5.56
C SER A 457 -21.79 17.10 4.20
N ALA A 458 -20.95 16.09 3.96
CA ALA A 458 -20.28 15.90 2.67
C ALA A 458 -21.25 15.62 1.51
N LEU A 459 -22.51 15.25 1.80
CA LEU A 459 -23.55 15.10 0.76
C LEU A 459 -24.10 16.42 0.23
N THR A 460 -24.07 17.46 1.06
CA THR A 460 -24.63 18.77 0.72
C THR A 460 -23.54 19.75 0.26
N GLN A 461 -22.27 19.41 0.44
CA GLN A 461 -21.12 20.22 0.05
C GLN A 461 -20.51 19.75 -1.29
N ASP A 462 -19.73 20.61 -1.93
CA ASP A 462 -19.04 20.32 -3.20
C ASP A 462 -17.91 19.28 -3.05
N SER A 463 -17.50 18.94 -1.83
CA SER A 463 -16.44 17.97 -1.55
C SER A 463 -17.02 16.64 -1.04
N PRO A 464 -16.74 15.51 -1.72
CA PRO A 464 -17.20 14.18 -1.28
C PRO A 464 -16.43 13.65 -0.05
N VAL A 465 -15.44 14.39 0.45
CA VAL A 465 -14.63 14.03 1.61
C VAL A 465 -14.61 15.20 2.59
N LEU A 466 -14.98 14.95 3.83
CA LEU A 466 -15.01 15.95 4.89
C LEU A 466 -14.47 15.39 6.21
N LEU A 467 -13.69 16.20 6.93
CA LEU A 467 -13.30 15.90 8.31
C LEU A 467 -14.29 16.57 9.25
N TYR A 468 -14.58 15.94 10.40
CA TYR A 468 -15.49 16.52 11.37
C TYR A 468 -15.02 17.91 11.85
N ARG A 469 -13.72 18.11 12.11
CA ARG A 469 -13.19 19.44 12.49
C ARG A 469 -13.43 20.53 11.46
N ASP A 470 -13.53 20.17 10.18
CA ASP A 470 -13.75 21.15 9.11
C ASP A 470 -15.19 21.72 9.18
N LEU A 471 -16.11 21.03 9.86
CA LEU A 471 -17.46 21.54 10.16
C LEU A 471 -17.45 22.70 11.16
N GLN A 472 -16.49 22.72 12.09
CA GLN A 472 -16.42 23.75 13.14
C GLN A 472 -15.83 25.08 12.63
N GLY A 473 -15.09 25.07 11.52
CA GLY A 473 -14.43 26.26 10.95
C GLY A 473 -15.24 27.03 9.90
N GLY A 474 -16.49 26.63 9.63
CA GLY A 474 -17.35 27.21 8.58
C GLY A 474 -18.39 28.23 9.05
N GLY A 475 -18.23 28.80 10.25
CA GLY A 475 -19.14 29.79 10.84
C GLY A 475 -18.71 31.24 10.58
#